data_AF-A0A238V7X6-F1
#
_entry.id   AF-A0A238V7X6-F1
#
_cell.length_a   1.000
_cell.length_b   1.000
_cell.length_c   1.000
_cell.angle_alpha   90.00
_cell.angle_beta   90.00
_cell.angle_gamma   90.00
#
_symmetry.space_group_name_H-M   'P 1'
#
loop_
_entity.id
_entity.type
_entity.pdbx_description
1 polymer ?
#
loop_
_entity_poly.entity_id
_entity_poly.type
_entity_poly.pdbx_seq_one_letter_code
_entity_poly.pdbx_strand_id
1 'polypeptide(L)'
;MKKVLKLLSFTLVVLCGAATTPVTANNTAPIASQQVDCYGTYEEGLAEGRVIRTQLINEYGENTPAFTDALAIERARASEQWQTVSRECRPYWRGILDGL
;
A
#
# COMPACT_ATOMS: atom_id res chain seq x y z
N MET A 1 -58.65 -28.72 -19.18
CA MET A 1 -58.23 -28.42 -17.79
C MET A 1 -58.24 -26.89 -17.66
N LYS A 2 -59.32 -26.23 -17.22
CA LYS A 2 -59.71 -25.84 -15.84
C LYS A 2 -58.66 -25.01 -15.06
N LYS A 3 -59.10 -23.79 -14.65
CA LYS A 3 -58.62 -22.83 -13.61
C LYS A 3 -57.81 -21.64 -14.16
N VAL A 4 -58.33 -20.40 -14.29
CA VAL A 4 -58.92 -19.41 -13.34
C VAL A 4 -57.88 -18.67 -12.49
N LEU A 5 -57.61 -17.41 -12.89
CA LEU A 5 -57.67 -16.12 -12.15
C LEU A 5 -57.21 -16.03 -10.67
N LYS A 6 -56.32 -15.05 -10.39
CA LYS A 6 -56.25 -14.12 -9.22
C LYS A 6 -54.95 -13.26 -9.37
N LEU A 7 -54.92 -11.97 -9.70
CA LEU A 7 -55.41 -10.74 -9.03
C LEU A 7 -54.91 -10.56 -7.58
N LEU A 8 -54.11 -9.50 -7.36
CA LEU A 8 -53.83 -8.69 -6.14
C LEU A 8 -52.38 -8.16 -6.23
N SER A 9 -52.11 -6.91 -6.64
CA SER A 9 -52.13 -5.68 -5.84
C SER A 9 -51.35 -5.78 -4.53
N PHE A 10 -50.26 -5.01 -4.38
CA PHE A 10 -50.02 -4.06 -3.28
C PHE A 10 -48.57 -3.49 -3.29
N THR A 11 -48.48 -2.19 -3.56
CA THR A 11 -47.80 -1.19 -2.72
C THR A 11 -46.26 -1.21 -2.56
N LEU A 12 -45.64 -0.30 -3.31
CA LEU A 12 -44.71 0.76 -2.87
C LEU A 12 -44.03 0.61 -1.50
N VAL A 13 -42.70 0.47 -1.48
CA VAL A 13 -41.83 1.08 -0.45
C VAL A 13 -40.62 1.72 -1.14
N VAL A 14 -40.62 3.05 -1.12
CA VAL A 14 -39.46 3.92 -1.29
C VAL A 14 -38.48 3.62 -0.15
N LEU A 15 -37.19 3.42 -0.44
CA LEU A 15 -36.15 3.77 0.53
C LEU A 15 -34.82 4.05 -0.19
N CYS A 16 -34.30 5.25 0.07
CA CYS A 16 -32.97 5.73 -0.24
C CYS A 16 -31.90 4.64 -0.08
N GLY A 17 -31.17 4.37 -1.16
CA GLY A 17 -29.80 3.87 -1.09
C GLY A 17 -28.90 4.96 -1.62
N ALA A 18 -28.21 5.67 -0.72
CA ALA A 18 -27.11 6.55 -1.09
C ALA A 18 -26.19 5.81 -2.07
N ALA A 19 -25.75 6.50 -3.13
CA ALA A 19 -24.69 6.03 -3.98
C ALA A 19 -23.42 5.91 -3.13
N THR A 20 -23.25 4.78 -2.44
CA THR A 20 -21.97 4.38 -1.90
C THR A 20 -21.17 3.98 -3.12
N THR A 21 -20.41 4.94 -3.66
CA THR A 21 -19.25 4.59 -4.47
C THR A 21 -18.50 3.53 -3.70
N PRO A 22 -18.26 2.33 -4.24
CA PRO A 22 -17.30 1.45 -3.63
C PRO A 22 -16.00 2.23 -3.62
N VAL A 23 -15.54 2.63 -2.42
CA VAL A 23 -14.15 3.01 -2.21
C VAL A 23 -13.42 1.77 -2.68
N THR A 24 -12.85 1.86 -3.87
CA THR A 24 -11.99 0.82 -4.38
C THR A 24 -10.80 0.90 -3.44
N ALA A 25 -10.80 0.04 -2.41
CA ALA A 25 -9.61 -0.31 -1.68
C ALA A 25 -8.65 -0.84 -2.74
N ASN A 26 -7.88 0.07 -3.30
CA ASN A 26 -7.00 -0.25 -4.40
C ASN A 26 -5.90 -1.08 -3.78
N ASN A 27 -5.98 -2.36 -4.08
CA ASN A 27 -5.08 -3.44 -3.72
C ASN A 27 -3.72 -2.92 -3.24
N THR A 28 -3.52 -3.00 -1.93
CA THR A 28 -2.22 -2.93 -1.28
C THR A 28 -1.40 -4.09 -1.84
N ALA A 29 -0.76 -3.89 -2.99
CA ALA A 29 0.37 -4.70 -3.34
C ALA A 29 1.44 -4.36 -2.28
N PRO A 30 1.88 -5.31 -1.45
CA PRO A 30 3.01 -5.05 -0.57
C PRO A 30 4.15 -4.54 -1.46
N ILE A 31 4.76 -3.42 -1.08
CA ILE A 31 6.04 -2.98 -1.67
C ILE A 31 6.92 -4.20 -1.58
N ALA A 32 7.14 -4.85 -2.74
CA ALA A 32 7.58 -6.23 -2.78
C ALA A 32 8.77 -6.37 -1.84
N SER A 33 8.69 -7.34 -0.91
CA SER A 33 9.87 -7.85 -0.25
C SER A 33 10.70 -8.58 -1.29
N GLN A 34 11.29 -7.81 -2.22
CA GLN A 34 12.34 -8.28 -3.09
C GLN A 34 13.44 -8.72 -2.15
N GLN A 35 13.66 -10.04 -2.16
CA GLN A 35 14.83 -10.66 -1.61
C GLN A 35 16.04 -9.95 -2.25
N VAL A 36 16.67 -9.06 -1.48
CA VAL A 36 17.80 -8.28 -1.97
C VAL A 36 18.96 -9.24 -2.13
N ASP A 37 19.18 -9.65 -3.38
CA ASP A 37 20.46 -10.23 -3.78
C ASP A 37 21.53 -9.20 -3.38
N CYS A 38 22.50 -9.65 -2.58
CA CYS A 38 23.46 -8.80 -1.84
C CYS A 38 24.52 -8.11 -2.72
N TYR A 39 24.12 -7.63 -3.90
CA TYR A 39 24.96 -6.97 -4.90
C TYR A 39 24.64 -5.48 -5.10
N GLY A 40 23.71 -4.93 -4.32
CA GLY A 40 23.36 -3.52 -4.39
C GLY A 40 24.48 -2.60 -3.89
N THR A 41 24.64 -1.45 -4.55
CA THR A 41 25.50 -0.33 -4.14
C THR A 41 24.75 0.66 -3.24
N TYR A 42 25.48 1.56 -2.59
CA TYR A 42 24.87 2.65 -1.81
C TYR A 42 23.96 3.52 -2.68
N GLU A 43 24.40 3.84 -3.90
CA GLU A 43 23.69 4.69 -4.85
C GLU A 43 22.39 4.05 -5.34
N GLU A 44 22.39 2.74 -5.57
CA GLU A 44 21.18 1.97 -5.92
C GLU A 44 20.19 1.97 -4.75
N GLY A 45 20.66 1.72 -3.53
CA GLY A 45 19.82 1.80 -2.35
C GLY A 45 19.23 3.20 -2.15
N LEU A 46 20.02 4.25 -2.35
CA LEU A 46 19.57 5.64 -2.27
C LEU A 46 18.50 5.96 -3.32
N ALA A 47 18.66 5.45 -4.55
CA ALA A 47 17.66 5.59 -5.59
C ALA A 47 16.35 4.88 -5.22
N GLU A 48 16.43 3.67 -4.68
CA GLU A 48 15.27 2.89 -4.24
C GLU A 48 14.55 3.54 -3.05
N GLY A 49 15.28 4.01 -2.03
CA GLY A 49 14.71 4.74 -0.91
C GLY A 49 13.91 5.96 -1.37
N ARG A 50 14.41 6.72 -2.36
CA ARG A 50 13.66 7.85 -2.96
C ARG A 50 12.40 7.41 -3.70
N VAL A 51 12.45 6.26 -4.39
CA VAL A 51 11.27 5.69 -5.07
C VAL A 51 10.21 5.30 -4.04
N ILE A 52 10.61 4.60 -2.97
CA ILE A 52 9.72 4.22 -1.87
C ILE A 52 9.10 5.47 -1.25
N ARG A 53 9.91 6.48 -0.88
CA ARG A 53 9.41 7.75 -0.33
C ARG A 53 8.38 8.41 -1.26
N THR A 54 8.66 8.43 -2.56
CA THR A 54 7.74 9.01 -3.57
C THR A 54 6.44 8.23 -3.67
N GLN A 55 6.49 6.89 -3.61
CA GLN A 55 5.30 6.04 -3.58
C GLN A 55 4.46 6.31 -2.33
N LEU A 56 5.10 6.41 -1.15
CA LEU A 56 4.41 6.75 0.09
C LEU A 56 3.76 8.13 0.03
N ILE A 57 4.42 9.13 -0.58
CA ILE A 57 3.84 10.46 -0.80
C ILE A 57 2.63 10.38 -1.73
N ASN A 58 2.70 9.62 -2.82
CA ASN A 58 1.60 9.47 -3.76
C ASN A 58 0.39 8.73 -3.15
N GLU A 59 0.63 7.79 -2.24
CA GLU A 59 -0.42 6.99 -1.60
C GLU A 59 -1.09 7.72 -0.42
N TYR A 60 -0.28 8.32 0.46
CA TYR A 60 -0.76 8.88 1.72
C TYR A 60 -0.80 10.42 1.77
N GLY A 61 -0.18 11.09 0.79
CA GLY A 61 0.08 12.52 0.83
C GLY A 61 1.25 12.87 1.76
N GLU A 62 2.13 13.79 1.34
CA GLU A 62 3.26 14.22 2.17
C GLU A 62 2.77 14.89 3.46
N ASN A 63 3.47 14.64 4.57
CA ASN A 63 3.19 15.20 5.90
C ASN A 63 1.84 14.80 6.53
N THR A 64 1.18 13.75 6.04
CA THR A 64 0.03 13.18 6.75
C THR A 64 0.50 12.24 7.89
N PRO A 65 -0.33 12.00 8.91
CA PRO A 65 -0.03 11.00 9.93
C PRO A 65 0.20 9.61 9.31
N ALA A 66 -0.63 9.23 8.34
CA ALA A 66 -0.50 7.95 7.63
C ALA A 66 0.84 7.85 6.87
N PHE A 67 1.29 8.92 6.21
CA PHE A 67 2.62 8.97 5.60
C PHE A 67 3.73 8.79 6.64
N THR A 68 3.61 9.45 7.79
CA THR A 68 4.62 9.37 8.86
C THR A 68 4.73 7.95 9.41
N ASP A 69 3.60 7.29 9.63
CA ASP A 69 3.54 5.91 10.10
C ASP A 69 4.12 4.95 9.06
N ALA A 70 3.75 5.10 7.79
CA ALA A 70 4.27 4.26 6.70
C ALA A 70 5.79 4.46 6.49
N LEU A 71 6.27 5.71 6.57
CA LEU A 71 7.70 6.02 6.49
C LEU A 71 8.49 5.41 7.64
N ALA A 72 7.92 5.42 8.85
CA ALA A 72 8.54 4.79 10.02
C ALA A 72 8.68 3.27 9.86
N ILE A 73 7.68 2.61 9.26
CA ILE A 73 7.70 1.17 8.98
C ILE A 73 8.82 0.83 7.99
N GLU A 74 8.93 1.55 6.87
CA GLU A 74 9.98 1.29 5.86
C GLU A 74 11.38 1.58 6.42
N ARG A 75 11.54 2.64 7.25
CA ARG A 75 12.81 2.90 7.94
C ARG A 75 13.18 1.80 8.94
N ALA A 76 12.20 1.27 9.67
CA ALA A 76 12.45 0.16 10.60
C ALA A 76 12.90 -1.09 9.85
N ARG A 77 12.21 -1.43 8.75
CA ARG A 77 12.57 -2.54 7.86
C ARG A 77 13.98 -2.39 7.30
N ALA A 78 14.31 -1.24 6.71
CA ALA A 78 15.64 -1.00 6.15
C ALA A 78 16.74 -1.00 7.22
N SER A 79 16.43 -0.55 8.44
CA SER A 79 17.36 -0.60 9.59
C SER A 79 17.61 -2.03 10.06
N GLU A 80 16.58 -2.87 10.13
CA GLU A 80 16.71 -4.29 10.47
C GLU A 80 17.59 -5.00 9.44
N GLN A 81 17.36 -4.74 8.16
CA GLN A 81 18.17 -5.31 7.09
C GLN A 81 19.62 -4.83 7.17
N TRP A 82 19.86 -3.53 7.37
CA TRP A 82 21.22 -2.99 7.57
C TRP A 82 21.96 -3.69 8.71
N GLN A 83 21.28 -4.02 9.80
CA GLN A 83 21.89 -4.71 10.95
C GLN A 83 22.13 -6.21 10.70
N THR A 84 21.29 -6.86 9.88
CA THR A 84 21.27 -8.32 9.71
C THR A 84 22.15 -8.82 8.55
N VAL A 85 22.45 -7.97 7.56
CA VAL A 85 23.21 -8.35 6.36
C VAL A 85 24.74 -8.19 6.48
N SER A 86 25.48 -8.84 5.57
CA SER A 86 26.95 -8.78 5.51
C SER A 86 27.46 -7.34 5.26
N ARG A 87 28.75 -7.08 5.53
CA ARG A 87 29.38 -5.77 5.24
C ARG A 87 29.21 -5.32 3.78
N GLU A 88 29.02 -6.25 2.86
CA GLU A 88 28.88 -5.98 1.42
C GLU A 88 27.51 -5.42 1.08
N CYS A 89 26.44 -5.85 1.76
CA CYS A 89 25.08 -5.35 1.52
C CYS A 89 24.71 -4.16 2.43
N ARG A 90 25.48 -3.88 3.50
CA ARG A 90 25.24 -2.71 4.36
C ARG A 90 25.23 -1.36 3.62
N PRO A 91 26.10 -1.09 2.63
CA PRO A 91 26.07 0.16 1.87
C PRO A 91 24.73 0.37 1.18
N TYR A 92 24.17 -0.67 0.55
CA TYR A 92 22.87 -0.60 -0.10
C TYR A 92 21.73 -0.27 0.88
N TRP A 93 21.63 -1.01 1.99
CA TRP A 93 20.57 -0.74 2.97
C TRP A 93 20.71 0.62 3.65
N ARG A 94 21.95 1.08 3.86
CA ARG A 94 22.21 2.46 4.28
C ARG A 94 21.73 3.47 3.24
N GLY A 95 21.95 3.19 1.95
CA GLY A 95 21.42 4.00 0.86
C GLY A 95 19.90 4.14 0.95
N ILE A 96 19.17 3.03 1.13
CA ILE A 96 17.71 3.05 1.29
C ILE A 96 17.30 3.98 2.43
N LEU A 97 17.92 3.85 3.60
CA LEU A 97 17.63 4.68 4.76
C LEU A 97 17.85 6.17 4.51
N ASP A 98 18.93 6.52 3.81
CA ASP A 98 19.25 7.90 3.46
C ASP A 98 18.28 8.46 2.39
N GLY A 99 17.61 7.59 1.63
CA GLY A 99 16.64 7.96 0.60
C GLY A 99 15.21 8.19 1.10
N LEU A 100 14.87 7.68 2.28
CA LEU A 100 13.55 7.76 2.94
C LEU A 100 13.40 9.02 3.78
#